data_AF-A0A7W1BMC1-F1
#
_entry.id   AF-A0A7W1BMC1-F1
#
_cell.length_a   1.000
_cell.length_b   1.000
_cell.length_c   1.000
_cell.angle_alpha   90.00
_cell.angle_beta   90.00
_cell.angle_gamma   90.00
#
_symmetry.space_group_name_H-M   'P 1'
#
loop_
_entity.id
_entity.type
_entity.pdbx_description
1 polymer ?
#
loop_
_entity_poly.entity_id
_entity_poly.type
_entity_poly.pdbx_seq_one_letter_code
_entity_poly.pdbx_strand_id
1 'polypeptide(L)'
;MSEPKTCPSGRCREGAILLGVVGPTGRLGYLSPAIRIDADFVESTPSAEQRFRFAEPCVQAACSQWSGSQCGLAERLVTGRAPKDYQLPDCSIRGTCRWHAEHGADACYVCPLVITDNRAGAANASIDWDAADSSTVMQPSADRA
;
A
#
# COMPACT_ATOMS: atom_id res chain seq x y z
N MET A 1 1.58 29.95 -9.17
CA MET A 1 2.62 29.02 -8.64
C MET A 1 1.88 27.81 -8.13
N SER A 2 2.12 26.61 -8.68
CA SER A 2 1.41 25.40 -8.22
C SER A 2 1.85 25.04 -6.81
N GLU A 3 0.88 24.82 -5.92
CA GLU A 3 1.11 24.36 -4.55
C GLU A 3 1.89 23.03 -4.56
N PRO A 4 2.87 22.83 -3.65
CA PRO A 4 3.65 21.61 -3.59
C PRO A 4 2.74 20.40 -3.41
N LYS A 5 2.85 19.43 -4.32
CA LYS A 5 2.07 18.20 -4.27
C LYS A 5 2.83 17.09 -3.56
N THR A 6 2.10 16.19 -2.93
CA THR A 6 2.62 14.99 -2.24
C THR A 6 2.58 13.79 -3.19
N CYS A 7 3.67 13.04 -3.27
CA CYS A 7 3.75 11.75 -3.94
C CYS A 7 3.22 10.65 -2.99
N PRO A 8 2.23 9.84 -3.37
CA PRO A 8 1.72 8.73 -2.54
C PRO A 8 2.59 7.46 -2.61
N SER A 9 3.75 7.53 -3.26
CA SER A 9 4.67 6.42 -3.47
C SER A 9 6.04 6.71 -2.85
N GLY A 10 6.02 7.32 -1.66
CA GLY A 10 7.22 7.71 -0.94
C GLY A 10 8.02 6.54 -0.39
N ARG A 11 9.19 6.85 0.17
CA ARG A 11 10.03 5.91 0.92
C ARG A 11 9.87 6.07 2.43
N CYS A 12 10.28 5.05 3.17
CA CYS A 12 10.43 5.13 4.63
C CYS A 12 11.62 6.05 4.95
N ARG A 13 11.32 7.30 5.28
CA ARG A 13 12.28 8.35 5.66
C ARG A 13 11.67 9.26 6.69
N GLU A 14 12.50 9.80 7.57
CA GLU A 14 12.07 10.78 8.56
C GLU A 14 11.29 11.92 7.90
N GLY A 15 10.17 12.29 8.50
CA GLY A 15 9.25 13.32 8.01
C GLY A 15 8.27 12.85 6.93
N ALA A 16 8.41 11.63 6.40
CA ALA A 16 7.42 11.06 5.49
C ALA A 16 6.07 10.84 6.20
N ILE A 17 4.98 10.88 5.43
CA ILE A 17 3.64 10.58 5.94
C ILE A 17 3.40 9.08 5.80
N LEU A 18 3.10 8.38 6.89
CA LEU A 18 2.60 7.01 6.86
C LEU A 18 1.14 7.04 6.41
N LEU A 19 0.88 6.61 5.17
CA LEU A 19 -0.47 6.60 4.57
C LEU A 19 -1.31 5.43 5.05
N GLY A 20 -0.68 4.29 5.33
CA GLY A 20 -1.41 3.07 5.60
C GLY A 20 -0.52 1.85 5.76
N VAL A 21 -1.19 0.75 6.12
CA VAL A 21 -0.60 -0.58 6.35
C VAL A 21 -1.13 -1.53 5.28
N VAL A 22 -0.25 -2.30 4.67
CA VAL A 22 -0.63 -3.36 3.73
C VAL A 22 -1.19 -4.53 4.54
N GLY A 23 -2.46 -4.83 4.35
CA GLY A 23 -3.14 -5.95 5.01
C GLY A 23 -2.80 -7.30 4.36
N PRO A 24 -3.25 -8.42 4.97
CA PRO A 24 -2.97 -9.78 4.48
C PRO A 24 -3.42 -10.06 3.05
N THR A 25 -4.45 -9.35 2.58
CA THR A 25 -4.99 -9.45 1.22
C THR A 25 -4.19 -8.65 0.18
N GLY A 26 -3.04 -8.08 0.56
CA GLY A 26 -2.22 -7.22 -0.31
C GLY A 26 -2.86 -5.86 -0.61
N ARG A 27 -3.87 -5.46 0.17
CA ARG A 27 -4.54 -4.16 0.05
C ARG A 27 -4.11 -3.21 1.17
N LEU A 28 -3.97 -1.94 0.83
CA LEU A 28 -3.68 -0.88 1.79
C LEU A 28 -4.91 -0.54 2.64
N GLY A 29 -4.80 -0.67 3.96
CA GLY A 29 -5.65 -0.01 4.93
C GLY A 29 -5.12 1.38 5.23
N TYR A 30 -5.92 2.43 5.01
CA TYR A 30 -5.51 3.81 5.22
C TYR A 30 -5.52 4.21 6.69
N LEU A 31 -4.57 5.06 7.07
CA LEU A 31 -4.49 5.70 8.39
C LEU A 31 -4.92 7.16 8.27
N SER A 32 -5.85 7.55 9.14
CA SER A 32 -6.39 8.90 9.25
C SER A 32 -6.55 9.21 10.75
N PRO A 33 -5.99 10.31 11.28
CA PRO A 33 -5.31 11.41 10.58
C PRO A 33 -3.89 11.06 10.07
N ALA A 34 -3.26 12.00 9.35
CA ALA A 34 -1.88 11.83 8.86
C ALA A 34 -0.89 11.60 10.01
N ILE A 35 -0.10 10.53 9.92
CA ILE A 35 0.99 10.23 10.86
C ILE A 35 2.31 10.56 10.16
N ARG A 36 3.17 11.38 10.77
CA ARG A 36 4.54 11.59 10.31
C ARG A 36 5.48 10.63 11.02
N ILE A 37 6.39 10.02 10.27
CA ILE A 37 7.38 9.10 10.84
C ILE A 37 8.63 9.86 11.27
N ASP A 38 9.20 9.45 12.40
CA ASP A 38 10.45 9.95 12.95
C ASP A 38 11.62 9.02 12.59
N ALA A 39 12.83 9.40 13.01
CA ALA A 39 14.03 8.61 12.79
C ALA A 39 13.95 7.23 13.48
N ASP A 40 13.42 7.18 14.70
CA ASP A 40 13.27 5.94 15.49
C ASP A 40 12.41 4.90 14.75
N PHE A 41 11.31 5.32 14.13
CA PHE A 41 10.49 4.45 13.30
C PHE A 41 11.29 3.89 12.11
N VAL A 42 12.07 4.74 11.42
CA VAL A 42 12.86 4.34 10.25
C VAL A 42 13.89 3.28 10.64
N GLU A 43 14.59 3.48 11.76
CA GLU A 43 15.63 2.56 12.26
C GLU A 43 15.03 1.22 12.73
N SER A 44 13.89 1.26 13.41
CA SER A 44 13.24 0.06 13.96
C SER A 44 12.43 -0.74 12.93
N THR A 45 12.23 -0.22 11.72
CA THR A 45 11.32 -0.79 10.72
C THR A 45 12.05 -1.13 9.41
N PRO A 46 12.94 -2.12 9.41
CA PRO A 46 13.54 -2.60 8.17
C PRO A 46 12.46 -3.13 7.22
N SER A 47 12.71 -2.95 5.92
CA SER A 47 11.79 -3.36 4.84
C SER A 47 10.38 -2.79 4.99
N ALA A 48 10.26 -1.56 5.50
CA ALA A 48 8.99 -0.90 5.76
C ALA A 48 8.07 -0.87 4.53
N GLU A 49 8.61 -0.65 3.33
CA GLU A 49 7.85 -0.58 2.07
C GLU A 49 7.13 -1.88 1.66
N GLN A 50 7.40 -3.00 2.34
CA GLN A 50 6.67 -4.25 2.19
C GLN A 50 5.37 -4.29 3.00
N ARG A 51 5.32 -3.52 4.10
CA ARG A 51 4.23 -3.53 5.09
C ARG A 51 3.49 -2.20 5.17
N PHE A 52 4.11 -1.12 4.72
CA PHE A 52 3.62 0.23 4.86
C PHE A 52 3.72 0.97 3.55
N ARG A 53 2.86 1.98 3.41
CA ARG A 53 2.95 2.92 2.31
C ARG A 53 3.16 4.33 2.83
N PHE A 54 4.09 5.03 2.20
CA PHE A 54 4.50 6.36 2.62
C PHE A 54 4.17 7.40 1.56
N ALA A 55 4.09 8.66 2.00
CA ALA A 55 4.02 9.82 1.15
C ALA A 55 5.14 10.80 1.44
N GLU A 56 5.66 11.41 0.39
CA GLU A 56 6.74 12.40 0.47
C GLU A 56 6.49 13.55 -0.53
N PRO A 57 7.20 14.69 -0.45
CA PRO A 57 7.09 15.75 -1.46
C PRO A 57 7.35 15.21 -2.88
N CYS A 58 6.50 15.58 -3.84
CA CYS A 58 6.66 15.16 -5.22
C CYS A 58 7.75 15.98 -5.91
N VAL A 59 8.83 15.30 -6.32
CA VAL A 59 9.99 15.92 -6.98
C VAL A 59 9.85 16.07 -8.51
N GLN A 60 8.70 15.69 -9.07
CA GLN A 60 8.34 15.85 -10.49
C GLN A 60 9.45 15.37 -11.44
N ALA A 61 10.05 16.26 -12.23
CA ALA A 61 11.06 15.95 -13.24
C ALA A 61 12.33 15.27 -12.69
N ALA A 62 12.60 15.37 -11.39
CA ALA A 62 13.70 14.63 -10.76
C ALA A 62 13.34 13.17 -10.41
N CYS A 63 12.08 12.75 -10.60
CA CYS A 63 11.62 11.38 -10.37
C CYS A 63 11.83 10.52 -11.62
N SER A 64 12.39 9.32 -11.47
CA SER A 64 12.55 8.35 -12.57
C SER A 64 11.22 7.87 -13.18
N GLN A 65 10.09 8.10 -12.51
CA GLN A 65 8.75 7.75 -13.01
C GLN A 65 8.06 8.92 -13.73
N TRP A 66 8.71 10.08 -13.85
CA TRP A 66 8.13 11.25 -14.51
C TRP A 66 8.14 11.07 -16.03
N SER A 67 7.00 11.30 -16.70
CA SER A 67 6.89 11.14 -18.15
C SER A 67 7.28 12.39 -18.95
N GLY A 68 7.65 13.47 -18.27
CA GLY A 68 7.95 14.78 -18.86
C GLY A 68 6.94 15.85 -18.46
N SER A 69 5.66 15.50 -18.37
CA SER A 69 4.57 16.41 -17.98
C SER A 69 3.77 15.96 -16.76
N GLN A 70 3.78 14.67 -16.41
CA GLN A 70 2.96 14.08 -15.34
C GLN A 70 3.63 12.85 -14.71
N CYS A 71 2.99 12.25 -13.71
CA CYS A 71 3.45 11.00 -13.13
C CYS A 71 3.14 9.80 -14.05
N GLY A 72 4.15 9.33 -14.80
CA GLY A 72 4.02 8.16 -15.68
C GLY A 72 3.75 6.84 -14.94
N LEU A 73 4.01 6.75 -13.64
CA LEU A 73 3.57 5.61 -12.84
C LEU A 73 2.05 5.63 -12.59
N ALA A 74 1.50 6.79 -12.20
CA ALA A 74 0.06 6.92 -11.95
C ALA A 74 -0.73 6.65 -13.23
N GLU A 75 -0.29 7.24 -14.34
CA GLU A 75 -0.86 7.03 -15.67
C GLU A 75 -0.95 5.54 -16.03
N ARG A 76 0.17 4.81 -15.94
CA ARG A 76 0.19 3.37 -16.25
C ARG A 76 -0.75 2.55 -15.37
N LEU A 77 -0.87 2.90 -14.08
CA LEU A 77 -1.74 2.19 -13.14
C LEU A 77 -3.22 2.44 -13.42
N VAL A 78 -3.57 3.67 -13.83
CA VAL A 78 -4.95 4.06 -14.14
C VAL A 78 -5.40 3.48 -15.48
N THR A 79 -4.59 3.62 -16.54
CA THR A 79 -4.94 3.13 -17.88
C THR A 79 -5.19 1.61 -17.91
N GLY A 80 -4.53 0.84 -17.04
CA GLY A 80 -4.68 -0.60 -16.98
C GLY A 80 -5.95 -1.11 -16.27
N ARG A 81 -6.83 -0.24 -15.77
CA ARG A 81 -7.98 -0.66 -14.93
C ARG A 81 -9.26 0.10 -15.26
N ALA A 82 -10.36 -0.65 -15.32
CA ALA A 82 -11.69 -0.06 -15.39
C ALA A 82 -12.04 0.63 -14.05
N PRO A 83 -12.64 1.84 -14.09
CA PRO A 83 -13.23 2.47 -12.91
C PRO A 83 -14.22 1.51 -12.26
N LYS A 84 -14.27 1.50 -10.93
CA LYS A 84 -15.31 0.77 -10.19
C LYS A 84 -16.05 1.74 -9.28
N ASP A 85 -17.36 1.51 -9.14
CA ASP A 85 -18.17 2.12 -8.11
C ASP A 85 -17.75 1.57 -6.74
N TYR A 86 -16.77 2.21 -6.12
CA TYR A 86 -16.36 1.95 -4.76
C TYR A 86 -16.15 3.28 -4.03
N GLN A 87 -16.59 3.33 -2.77
CA GLN A 87 -16.41 4.50 -1.93
C GLN A 87 -14.92 4.79 -1.74
N LEU A 88 -14.49 6.00 -2.08
CA LEU A 88 -13.07 6.35 -1.97
C LEU A 88 -12.57 6.22 -0.52
N PRO A 89 -11.36 5.67 -0.30
CA PRO A 89 -10.83 5.47 1.06
C PRO A 89 -10.54 6.80 1.74
N ASP A 90 -10.67 6.93 3.06
CA ASP A 90 -10.28 8.16 3.74
C ASP A 90 -8.76 8.36 3.69
N CYS A 91 -8.29 9.23 2.78
CA CYS A 91 -6.88 9.39 2.45
C CYS A 91 -6.42 10.77 2.91
N SER A 92 -5.54 10.78 3.91
CA SER A 92 -5.05 11.98 4.60
C SER A 92 -4.30 12.98 3.71
N ILE A 93 -3.84 12.56 2.53
CA ILE A 93 -3.14 13.44 1.57
C ILE A 93 -3.97 13.77 0.33
N ARG A 94 -5.25 13.36 0.22
CA ARG A 94 -6.02 13.50 -1.05
C ARG A 94 -5.97 14.92 -1.63
N GLY A 95 -6.10 15.95 -0.79
CA GLY A 95 -6.08 17.35 -1.23
C GLY A 95 -4.74 17.79 -1.85
N THR A 96 -3.62 17.20 -1.43
CA THR A 96 -2.28 17.54 -1.91
C THR A 96 -1.68 16.45 -2.81
N CYS A 97 -2.34 15.31 -3.00
CA CYS A 97 -1.80 14.17 -3.71
C CYS A 97 -1.64 14.43 -5.21
N ARG A 98 -0.42 14.18 -5.72
CA ARG A 98 -0.07 14.29 -7.15
C ARG A 98 -0.93 13.37 -8.02
N TRP A 99 -1.08 12.10 -7.64
CA TRP A 99 -1.86 11.14 -8.43
C TRP A 99 -3.33 11.54 -8.53
N HIS A 100 -3.93 11.97 -7.41
CA HIS A 100 -5.31 12.44 -7.40
C HIS A 100 -5.48 13.75 -8.18
N ALA A 101 -4.51 14.66 -8.11
CA ALA A 101 -4.55 15.90 -8.89
C ALA A 101 -4.48 15.66 -10.41
N GLU A 102 -3.81 14.58 -10.85
CA GLU A 102 -3.64 14.26 -12.29
C GLU A 102 -4.75 13.35 -12.83
N HIS A 103 -5.23 12.37 -12.04
CA HIS A 103 -6.15 11.33 -12.51
C HIS A 103 -7.40 11.16 -11.63
N GLY A 104 -7.64 12.07 -10.68
CA GLY A 104 -8.87 12.08 -9.87
C GLY A 104 -9.12 10.78 -9.10
N ALA A 105 -10.40 10.36 -9.09
CA ALA A 105 -10.88 9.20 -8.37
C ALA A 105 -10.24 7.89 -8.85
N ASP A 106 -9.90 7.78 -10.13
CA ASP A 106 -9.29 6.57 -10.70
C ASP A 106 -7.93 6.29 -10.08
N ALA A 107 -7.12 7.34 -9.89
CA ALA A 107 -5.87 7.24 -9.15
C ALA A 107 -6.10 6.77 -7.71
N CYS A 108 -7.13 7.28 -7.03
CA CYS A 108 -7.46 6.86 -5.67
C CYS A 108 -7.91 5.40 -5.59
N TYR A 109 -8.61 4.90 -6.62
CA TYR A 109 -9.08 3.52 -6.68
C TYR A 109 -7.92 2.53 -6.84
N VAL A 110 -6.92 2.85 -7.67
CA VAL A 110 -5.76 1.96 -7.87
C VAL A 110 -4.72 2.08 -6.76
N CYS A 111 -4.69 3.22 -6.07
CA CYS A 111 -3.78 3.54 -4.97
C CYS A 111 -3.63 2.39 -3.95
N PRO A 112 -4.70 1.84 -3.33
CA PRO A 112 -4.58 0.78 -2.32
C PRO A 112 -4.07 -0.56 -2.84
N LEU A 113 -3.93 -0.72 -4.16
CA LEU A 113 -3.51 -1.97 -4.80
C LEU A 113 -2.02 -1.97 -5.15
N VAL A 114 -1.29 -0.92 -4.76
CA VAL A 114 0.15 -0.75 -5.03
C VAL A 114 0.94 -1.19 -3.80
N ILE A 115 1.77 -2.21 -3.97
CA ILE A 115 2.78 -2.63 -3.00
C ILE A 115 4.14 -2.15 -3.52
N THR A 116 4.82 -1.32 -2.73
CA THR A 116 6.06 -0.65 -3.17
C THR A 116 7.26 -1.59 -3.22
N ASP A 117 7.34 -2.56 -2.29
CA ASP A 117 8.28 -3.67 -2.36
C ASP A 117 7.54 -5.00 -2.20
N ASN A 118 7.46 -5.79 -3.28
CA ASN A 118 6.76 -7.07 -3.28
C ASN A 118 7.70 -8.28 -3.16
N ARG A 119 8.96 -8.09 -2.75
CA ARG A 119 9.91 -9.21 -2.62
C ARG A 119 9.50 -10.22 -1.54
N ALA A 120 8.76 -9.80 -0.51
CA ALA A 120 8.15 -10.71 0.46
C ALA A 120 6.92 -11.46 -0.10
N GLY A 121 6.19 -10.85 -1.06
CA GLY A 121 5.01 -11.41 -1.73
C GLY A 121 5.27 -12.66 -2.59
N ALA A 122 6.54 -12.92 -2.92
CA ALA A 122 6.94 -14.12 -3.65
C ALA A 122 7.11 -15.35 -2.74
N ALA A 123 7.25 -15.17 -1.42
CA ALA A 123 7.50 -16.26 -0.46
C ALA A 123 6.21 -16.82 0.19
N ASN A 124 5.10 -16.09 0.12
CA ASN A 124 3.83 -16.38 0.78
C ASN A 124 2.70 -16.77 -0.20
N ALA A 125 2.99 -16.93 -1.48
CA ALA A 125 2.04 -17.44 -2.48
C ALA A 125 1.78 -18.97 -2.38
N SER A 126 2.37 -19.67 -1.41
CA SER A 126 2.28 -21.13 -1.24
C SER A 126 1.52 -21.58 0.02
N ILE A 127 0.78 -20.69 0.70
CA ILE A 127 -0.10 -21.11 1.80
C ILE A 127 -1.42 -21.55 1.20
N ASP A 128 -1.57 -22.86 1.00
CA ASP A 128 -2.84 -23.55 0.73
C ASP A 128 -3.82 -23.25 1.87
N TRP A 129 -4.89 -22.50 1.59
CA TRP A 129 -5.96 -22.18 2.54
C TRP A 129 -7.01 -23.29 2.71
N ASP A 130 -6.84 -24.44 2.04
CA ASP A 130 -7.78 -25.57 2.06
C ASP A 130 -7.59 -26.54 3.24
N ALA A 131 -6.77 -26.21 4.25
CA ALA A 131 -6.53 -27.11 5.39
C ALA A 131 -7.26 -26.71 6.70
N ALA A 132 -8.33 -25.93 6.60
CA ALA A 132 -9.16 -25.58 7.75
C ALA A 132 -10.62 -26.03 7.56
N ASP A 133 -10.87 -27.34 7.46
CA ASP A 133 -12.16 -27.89 7.86
C ASP A 133 -12.04 -29.37 8.34
N SER A 134 -12.30 -29.53 9.63
CA SER A 134 -12.85 -30.71 10.32
C SER A 134 -12.21 -32.08 10.16
N SER A 135 -11.58 -32.56 11.24
CA SER A 135 -12.28 -33.45 12.19
C SER A 135 -11.33 -34.04 13.23
N THR A 136 -11.52 -33.63 14.47
CA THR A 136 -11.18 -34.43 15.65
C THR A 136 -11.98 -35.72 15.63
N VAL A 137 -11.32 -36.88 15.54
CA VAL A 137 -11.86 -38.13 16.11
C VAL A 137 -10.84 -38.66 17.10
N MET A 138 -11.16 -38.41 18.36
CA MET A 138 -10.57 -39.02 19.55
C MET A 138 -11.04 -40.48 19.59
N GLN A 139 -10.14 -41.45 19.42
CA GLN A 139 -10.44 -42.86 19.72
C GLN A 139 -9.98 -43.16 21.15
N PRO A 140 -10.85 -43.64 22.05
CA PRO A 140 -10.42 -44.11 23.36
C PRO A 140 -9.70 -45.46 23.25
N SER A 141 -8.50 -45.52 23.80
CA SER A 141 -7.83 -46.76 24.18
C SER A 141 -8.69 -47.55 25.16
N ALA A 142 -9.03 -48.79 24.80
CA ALA A 142 -9.49 -49.79 25.75
C ALA A 142 -8.34 -50.77 26.01
N ASP A 143 -7.92 -50.80 27.26
CA ASP A 143 -7.03 -51.77 27.88
C ASP A 143 -7.51 -53.22 27.72
N ARG A 144 -6.51 -54.11 27.59
CA ARG A 144 -6.37 -55.44 28.20
C ARG A 144 -7.64 -56.28 28.46
N ALA A 145 -7.68 -57.44 27.80
CA ALA A 145 -7.76 -58.75 28.46
C ALA A 145 -7.13 -59.81 27.54
#